data_AF-A0A2S5LAH8-F1
#
_entry.id   AF-A0A2S5LAH8-F1
#
_cell.length_a   1.000
_cell.length_b   1.000
_cell.length_c   1.000
_cell.angle_alpha   90.00
_cell.angle_beta   90.00
_cell.angle_gamma   90.00
#
_symmetry.space_group_name_H-M   'P 1'
#
loop_
_entity.id
_entity.type
_entity.pdbx_description
1 polymer ?
#
loop_
_entity_poly.entity_id
_entity_poly.type
_entity_poly.pdbx_seq_one_letter_code
_entity_poly.pdbx_strand_id
1 'polypeptide(L)'
;MAKLSNRELIWNAISRSVFQDRVVSYGKFLDAIINPEHPEHQSITSQALMMLPAATFVNLLGKKSFIENWTTIKDSVVITRKSVMDNVIILDSIWSSIVTGFSFIKPRPYIKKPLSSKLQSTFLEVSKKSKGVSIYDIKKNTGRAYNRVHEDVSKLEALDLVSTNLTKVNNREVKVVSLKFA
;
A
#
# COMPACT_ATOMS: atom_id res chain seq x y z
N MET A 1 4.37 -11.99 35.48
CA MET A 1 5.07 -11.84 34.19
C MET A 1 4.07 -11.35 33.16
N ALA A 2 4.29 -10.20 32.52
CA ALA A 2 3.42 -9.74 31.44
C ALA A 2 3.58 -10.68 30.23
N LYS A 3 2.45 -11.14 29.66
CA LYS A 3 2.46 -12.01 28.48
C LYS A 3 2.93 -11.19 27.28
N LEU A 4 4.10 -11.54 26.73
CA LEU A 4 4.63 -10.89 25.52
C LEU A 4 3.61 -11.02 24.38
N SER A 5 3.44 -9.95 23.62
CA SER A 5 2.64 -9.97 22.41
C SER A 5 3.29 -10.88 21.36
N ASN A 6 2.49 -11.40 20.42
CA ASN A 6 3.01 -12.24 19.33
C ASN A 6 4.11 -11.52 18.51
N ARG A 7 4.03 -10.19 18.38
CA ARG A 7 5.03 -9.39 17.67
C ARG A 7 6.35 -9.30 18.43
N GLU A 8 6.30 -9.17 19.75
CA GLU A 8 7.49 -9.20 20.60
C GLU A 8 8.18 -10.56 20.60
N LEU A 9 7.41 -11.66 20.51
CA LEU A 9 7.98 -13.00 20.35
C LEU A 9 8.73 -13.13 19.02
N ILE A 10 8.12 -12.70 17.91
CA ILE A 10 8.79 -12.67 16.60
C ILE A 10 10.05 -11.80 16.66
N TRP A 11 9.95 -10.61 17.25
CA TRP A 11 11.06 -9.68 17.39
C TRP A 11 12.23 -10.28 18.19
N ASN A 12 11.96 -10.92 19.32
CA ASN A 12 12.99 -11.53 20.15
C ASN A 12 13.74 -12.65 19.42
N ALA A 13 13.07 -13.36 18.50
CA ALA A 13 13.69 -14.41 17.70
C ALA A 13 14.64 -13.88 16.61
N ILE A 14 14.40 -12.67 16.07
CA ILE A 14 15.10 -12.18 14.87
C ILE A 14 15.93 -10.91 15.09
N SER A 15 15.70 -10.17 16.18
CA SER A 15 16.35 -8.86 16.40
C SER A 15 17.88 -8.94 16.41
N ARG A 16 18.46 -9.98 17.02
CA ARG A 16 19.92 -10.15 17.07
C ARG A 16 20.56 -10.37 15.70
N SER A 17 19.91 -11.14 14.83
CA SER A 17 20.40 -11.39 13.47
C SER A 17 20.24 -10.16 12.57
N VAL A 18 19.17 -9.40 12.76
CA VAL A 18 18.89 -8.18 11.99
C VAL A 18 19.86 -7.05 12.36
N PHE A 19 20.15 -6.88 13.65
CA PHE A 19 20.95 -5.76 14.18
C PHE A 19 22.37 -6.13 14.62
N GLN A 20 22.91 -7.26 14.13
CA GLN A 20 24.30 -7.69 14.37
C GLN A 20 24.68 -7.63 15.87
N ASP A 21 23.90 -8.33 16.70
CA ASP A 21 24.06 -8.42 18.16
C ASP A 21 23.83 -7.12 18.96
N ARG A 22 23.46 -6.01 18.30
CA ARG A 22 22.95 -4.84 19.03
C ARG A 22 21.59 -5.16 19.66
N VAL A 23 21.45 -4.83 20.94
CA VAL A 23 20.18 -4.99 21.66
C VAL A 23 19.25 -3.83 21.31
N VAL A 24 18.37 -4.06 20.35
CA VAL A 24 17.28 -3.14 20.00
C VAL A 24 15.97 -3.70 20.55
N SER A 25 15.32 -3.00 21.47
CA SER A 25 14.01 -3.40 21.98
C SER A 25 12.94 -3.20 20.91
N TYR A 26 11.86 -4.00 20.97
CA TYR A 26 10.77 -3.88 19.99
C TYR A 26 10.12 -2.48 20.02
N GLY A 27 9.94 -1.90 21.21
CA GLY A 27 9.42 -0.54 21.36
C GLY A 27 10.32 0.50 20.69
N LYS A 28 11.64 0.41 20.90
CA LYS A 28 12.62 1.30 20.25
C LYS A 28 12.60 1.14 18.73
N PHE A 29 12.50 -0.10 18.24
CA PHE A 29 12.38 -0.37 16.80
C PHE A 29 11.12 0.27 16.20
N LEU A 30 9.96 0.10 16.84
CA LEU A 30 8.71 0.68 16.35
C LEU A 30 8.74 2.20 16.36
N ASP A 31 9.20 2.80 17.46
CA ASP A 31 9.30 4.25 17.60
C ASP A 31 10.24 4.82 16.53
N ALA A 32 11.44 4.22 16.39
CA ALA A 32 12.39 4.64 15.39
C ALA A 32 11.89 4.47 13.95
N ILE A 33 11.09 3.44 13.63
CA ILE A 33 10.53 3.29 12.28
C ILE A 33 9.44 4.32 11.99
N ILE A 34 8.52 4.54 12.92
CA ILE A 34 7.32 5.35 12.67
C ILE A 34 7.61 6.85 12.78
N ASN A 35 8.65 7.23 13.54
CA ASN A 35 9.03 8.63 13.75
C ASN A 35 10.29 8.99 12.93
N PRO A 36 10.16 9.75 11.82
CA PRO A 36 11.31 10.18 11.02
C PRO A 36 12.32 11.05 11.77
N GLU A 37 11.87 11.76 12.81
CA GLU A 37 12.72 12.63 13.64
C GLU A 37 13.51 11.84 14.70
N HIS A 38 13.27 10.54 14.83
CA HIS A 38 14.01 9.73 15.79
C HIS A 38 15.49 9.65 15.36
N PRO A 39 16.47 9.87 16.26
CA PRO A 39 17.90 9.91 15.89
C PRO A 39 18.41 8.66 15.17
N GLU A 40 17.85 7.50 15.50
CA GLU A 40 18.19 6.21 14.88
C GLU A 40 17.25 5.79 13.73
N HIS A 41 16.31 6.64 13.31
CA HIS A 41 15.32 6.33 12.26
C HIS A 41 15.99 5.80 11.00
N GLN A 42 16.98 6.54 10.49
CA GLN A 42 17.66 6.18 9.25
C GLN A 42 18.38 4.84 9.37
N SER A 43 19.14 4.65 10.46
CA SER A 43 19.94 3.45 10.68
C SER A 43 19.04 2.22 10.84
N ILE A 44 18.02 2.33 11.70
CA ILE A 44 17.12 1.21 12.02
C ILE A 44 16.27 0.84 10.81
N THR A 45 15.68 1.82 10.14
CA THR A 45 14.80 1.56 8.99
C THR A 45 15.59 1.00 7.81
N SER A 46 16.77 1.56 7.48
CA SER A 46 17.62 1.03 6.40
C SER A 46 18.04 -0.41 6.66
N GLN A 47 18.44 -0.72 7.90
CA GLN A 47 18.86 -2.07 8.27
C GLN A 47 17.69 -3.05 8.27
N ALA A 48 16.52 -2.62 8.77
CA ALA A 48 15.29 -3.39 8.71
C ALA A 48 14.88 -3.72 7.27
N LEU A 49 14.87 -2.72 6.37
CA LEU A 49 14.56 -2.91 4.95
C LEU A 49 15.59 -3.79 4.22
N MET A 50 16.83 -3.83 4.69
CA MET A 50 17.87 -4.68 4.10
C MET A 50 17.78 -6.14 4.57
N MET A 51 17.46 -6.36 5.84
CA MET A 51 17.62 -7.67 6.49
C MET A 51 16.29 -8.40 6.70
N LEU A 52 15.18 -7.69 6.81
CA LEU A 52 13.87 -8.30 7.06
C LEU A 52 13.15 -8.65 5.76
N PRO A 53 12.58 -9.86 5.65
CA PRO A 53 11.58 -10.16 4.65
C PRO A 53 10.40 -9.18 4.76
N ALA A 54 9.86 -8.74 3.63
CA ALA A 54 8.74 -7.78 3.58
C ALA A 54 7.54 -8.20 4.43
N ALA A 55 7.17 -9.49 4.40
CA ALA A 55 6.06 -10.01 5.21
C ALA A 55 6.32 -9.87 6.72
N THR A 56 7.55 -10.13 7.17
CA THR A 56 7.96 -9.97 8.56
C THR A 56 7.94 -8.50 8.97
N PHE A 57 8.44 -7.60 8.11
CA PHE A 57 8.38 -6.16 8.32
C PHE A 57 6.93 -5.70 8.55
N VAL A 58 6.01 -6.08 7.66
CA VAL A 58 4.58 -5.75 7.78
C VAL A 58 3.95 -6.34 9.05
N ASN A 59 4.32 -7.57 9.43
CA ASN A 59 3.83 -8.20 10.64
C ASN A 59 4.30 -7.49 11.92
N LEU A 60 5.55 -7.04 11.95
CA LEU A 60 6.12 -6.29 13.07
C LEU A 60 5.48 -4.91 13.22
N LEU A 61 5.26 -4.15 12.14
CA LEU A 61 4.53 -2.88 12.21
C LEU A 61 3.05 -3.10 12.53
N GLY A 62 2.48 -4.16 11.97
CA GLY A 62 1.05 -4.40 11.91
C GLY A 62 0.40 -3.69 10.73
N LYS A 63 -0.61 -4.36 10.15
CA LYS A 63 -1.29 -3.92 8.92
C LYS A 63 -1.77 -2.46 8.96
N LYS A 64 -2.38 -2.02 10.06
CA LYS A 64 -2.89 -0.65 10.21
C LYS A 64 -1.74 0.39 10.14
N SER A 65 -0.74 0.24 11.02
CA SER A 65 0.41 1.15 11.06
C SER A 65 1.21 1.13 9.76
N PHE A 66 1.34 -0.04 9.13
CA PHE A 66 1.97 -0.17 7.83
C PHE A 66 1.24 0.66 6.76
N ILE A 67 -0.08 0.55 6.64
CA ILE A 67 -0.84 1.35 5.65
C ILE A 67 -0.67 2.85 5.92
N GLU A 68 -0.73 3.25 7.18
CA GLU A 68 -0.73 4.65 7.59
C GLU A 68 0.64 5.32 7.37
N ASN A 69 1.74 4.60 7.62
CA ASN A 69 3.08 5.16 7.70
C ASN A 69 4.01 4.77 6.54
N TRP A 70 3.68 3.76 5.72
CA TRP A 70 4.60 3.21 4.72
C TRP A 70 5.20 4.25 3.76
N THR A 71 4.38 5.19 3.27
CA THR A 71 4.85 6.27 2.38
C THR A 71 5.91 7.13 3.07
N THR A 72 5.63 7.59 4.29
CA THR A 72 6.58 8.35 5.10
C THR A 72 7.86 7.57 5.38
N ILE A 73 7.75 6.29 5.75
CA ILE A 73 8.90 5.41 6.03
C ILE A 73 9.78 5.20 4.79
N LYS A 74 9.15 5.04 3.61
CA LYS A 74 9.88 4.84 2.36
C LYS A 74 10.61 6.11 1.95
N ASP A 75 9.93 7.25 2.02
CA ASP A 75 10.43 8.53 1.53
C ASP A 75 11.53 9.12 2.44
N SER A 76 11.59 8.68 3.70
CA SER A 76 12.62 9.09 4.65
C SER A 76 13.95 8.34 4.52
N VAL A 77 13.97 7.18 3.85
CA VAL A 77 15.16 6.34 3.72
C VAL A 77 15.91 6.60 2.42
N VAL A 78 17.24 6.73 2.52
CA VAL A 78 18.10 6.88 1.35
C VAL A 78 18.40 5.48 0.79
N ILE A 79 17.81 5.18 -0.37
CA ILE A 79 17.97 3.89 -1.03
C ILE A 79 19.30 3.88 -1.80
N THR A 80 20.34 3.31 -1.18
CA THR A 80 21.68 3.16 -1.80
C THR A 80 21.96 1.76 -2.34
N ARG A 81 21.29 0.73 -1.81
CA ARG A 81 21.52 -0.68 -2.14
C ARG A 81 20.36 -1.25 -2.94
N LYS A 82 20.66 -2.09 -3.93
CA LYS A 82 19.65 -2.80 -4.73
C LYS A 82 18.71 -3.65 -3.88
N SER A 83 19.22 -4.37 -2.88
CA SER A 83 18.38 -5.19 -1.99
C SER A 83 17.33 -4.38 -1.24
N VAL A 84 17.66 -3.15 -0.82
CA VAL A 84 16.71 -2.23 -0.18
C VAL A 84 15.67 -1.77 -1.20
N MET A 85 16.09 -1.44 -2.42
CA MET A 85 15.19 -1.08 -3.52
C MET A 85 14.20 -2.20 -3.84
N ASP A 86 14.69 -3.44 -3.98
CA ASP A 86 13.86 -4.61 -4.27
C ASP A 86 12.83 -4.83 -3.15
N ASN A 87 13.25 -4.72 -1.89
CA ASN A 87 12.33 -4.88 -0.75
C ASN A 87 11.30 -3.74 -0.68
N VAL A 88 11.69 -2.50 -1.00
CA VAL A 88 10.77 -1.36 -1.12
C VAL A 88 9.71 -1.60 -2.20
N ILE A 89 10.09 -2.14 -3.36
CA ILE A 89 9.14 -2.49 -4.44
C ILE A 89 8.16 -3.58 -3.99
N ILE A 90 8.64 -4.58 -3.26
CA ILE A 90 7.80 -5.64 -2.69
C ILE A 90 6.83 -5.04 -1.65
N LEU A 91 7.31 -4.16 -0.78
CA LEU A 91 6.48 -3.49 0.22
C LEU A 91 5.45 -2.54 -0.40
N ASP A 92 5.80 -1.80 -1.45
CA ASP A 92 4.85 -1.03 -2.27
C ASP A 92 3.76 -1.95 -2.83
N SER A 93 4.14 -3.12 -3.35
CA SER A 93 3.21 -4.11 -3.89
C SER A 93 2.28 -4.69 -2.82
N ILE A 94 2.81 -4.97 -1.63
CA ILE A 94 2.03 -5.45 -0.49
C ILE A 94 1.06 -4.36 -0.01
N TRP A 95 1.51 -3.11 0.12
CA TRP A 95 0.65 -1.97 0.47
C TRP A 95 -0.49 -1.85 -0.54
N SER A 96 -0.15 -1.87 -1.83
CA SER A 96 -1.11 -1.75 -2.93
C SER A 96 -2.16 -2.86 -2.88
N SER A 97 -1.72 -4.10 -2.71
CA SER A 97 -2.60 -5.27 -2.61
C SER A 97 -3.52 -5.18 -1.40
N ILE A 98 -2.98 -4.80 -0.24
CA ILE A 98 -3.76 -4.62 0.99
C ILE A 98 -4.82 -3.53 0.84
N VAL A 99 -4.46 -2.40 0.24
CA VAL A 99 -5.33 -1.22 0.18
C VAL A 99 -6.36 -1.37 -0.94
N THR A 100 -5.92 -1.73 -2.13
CA THR A 100 -6.73 -1.67 -3.35
C THR A 100 -7.20 -3.04 -3.86
N GLY A 101 -6.60 -4.13 -3.38
CA GLY A 101 -6.79 -5.47 -3.93
C GLY A 101 -5.94 -5.76 -5.18
N PHE A 102 -5.18 -4.78 -5.67
CA PHE A 102 -4.31 -4.89 -6.85
C PHE A 102 -2.89 -4.52 -6.48
N SER A 103 -1.87 -5.25 -6.94
CA SER A 103 -0.50 -5.11 -6.44
C SER A 103 0.34 -4.02 -7.11
N PHE A 104 -0.11 -3.42 -8.22
CA PHE A 104 0.76 -2.60 -9.06
C PHE A 104 0.44 -1.09 -9.00
N ILE A 105 -0.06 -0.60 -7.86
CA ILE A 105 -0.31 0.84 -7.64
C ILE A 105 0.74 1.39 -6.69
N LYS A 106 1.28 2.56 -7.01
CA LYS A 106 2.17 3.27 -6.10
C LYS A 106 1.41 3.72 -4.84
N PRO A 107 1.97 3.53 -3.64
CA PRO A 107 1.34 4.00 -2.42
C PRO A 107 1.00 5.50 -2.44
N ARG A 108 -0.14 5.83 -1.84
CA ARG A 108 -0.67 7.20 -1.75
C ARG A 108 -0.74 7.63 -0.29
N PRO A 109 -0.08 8.72 0.13
CA PRO A 109 0.05 9.08 1.54
C PRO A 109 -1.27 9.42 2.22
N TYR A 110 -2.27 9.91 1.47
CA TYR A 110 -3.60 10.24 1.98
C TYR A 110 -4.52 9.00 2.12
N ILE A 111 -4.17 7.83 1.58
CA ILE A 111 -4.95 6.61 1.76
C ILE A 111 -4.49 5.90 3.03
N LYS A 112 -5.21 6.14 4.12
CA LYS A 112 -4.87 5.62 5.46
C LYS A 112 -5.58 4.30 5.82
N LYS A 113 -6.48 3.81 4.96
CA LYS A 113 -7.25 2.58 5.21
C LYS A 113 -7.52 1.82 3.92
N PRO A 114 -7.72 0.49 3.98
CA PRO A 114 -8.14 -0.29 2.82
C PRO A 114 -9.45 0.22 2.23
N LEU A 115 -9.57 0.14 0.91
CA LEU A 115 -10.83 0.35 0.21
C LEU A 115 -11.84 -0.71 0.66
N SER A 116 -13.13 -0.36 0.62
CA SER A 116 -14.18 -1.36 0.89
C SER A 116 -14.17 -2.44 -0.19
N SER A 117 -14.59 -3.66 0.13
CA SER A 117 -14.64 -4.79 -0.83
C SER A 117 -15.38 -4.42 -2.13
N LYS A 118 -16.46 -3.64 -2.03
CA LYS A 118 -17.22 -3.14 -3.18
C LYS A 118 -16.38 -2.20 -4.05
N LEU A 119 -15.67 -1.26 -3.43
CA LEU A 119 -14.81 -0.30 -4.11
C LEU A 119 -13.58 -0.99 -4.74
N GLN A 120 -13.02 -2.00 -4.06
CA GLN A 120 -11.95 -2.86 -4.61
C GLN A 120 -12.44 -3.63 -5.84
N SER A 121 -13.64 -4.21 -5.80
CA SER A 121 -14.22 -4.92 -6.96
C SER A 121 -14.36 -3.99 -8.17
N THR A 122 -14.87 -2.77 -7.97
CA THR A 122 -14.93 -1.75 -9.03
C THR A 122 -13.54 -1.39 -9.54
N PHE A 123 -12.58 -1.17 -8.63
CA PHE A 123 -11.21 -0.84 -9.00
C PHE A 123 -10.53 -1.95 -9.80
N LEU A 124 -10.64 -3.20 -9.35
CA LEU A 124 -10.12 -4.37 -10.06
C LEU A 124 -10.70 -4.50 -11.46
N GLU A 125 -11.97 -4.19 -11.65
CA GLU A 125 -12.59 -4.21 -12.97
C GLU A 125 -11.99 -3.14 -13.90
N VAL A 126 -11.72 -1.94 -13.39
CA VAL A 126 -10.98 -0.91 -14.13
C VAL A 126 -9.56 -1.40 -14.46
N SER A 127 -8.88 -2.05 -13.52
CA SER A 127 -7.51 -2.54 -13.69
C SER A 127 -7.33 -3.62 -14.75
N LYS A 128 -8.40 -4.32 -15.16
CA LYS A 128 -8.32 -5.40 -16.16
C LYS A 128 -8.07 -4.90 -17.58
N LYS A 129 -8.40 -3.64 -17.90
CA LYS A 129 -8.24 -3.10 -19.28
C LYS A 129 -7.29 -1.92 -19.31
N SER A 130 -6.19 -2.08 -20.03
CA SER A 130 -5.19 -1.03 -20.25
C SER A 130 -5.73 0.22 -20.95
N LYS A 131 -6.73 0.06 -21.83
CA LYS A 131 -7.34 1.16 -22.59
C LYS A 131 -8.50 1.87 -21.87
N GLY A 132 -8.75 1.51 -20.61
CA GLY A 132 -9.90 1.98 -19.85
C GLY A 132 -11.19 1.20 -20.12
N VAL A 133 -12.19 1.43 -19.27
CA VAL A 133 -13.47 0.71 -19.22
C VAL A 133 -14.60 1.72 -19.09
N SER A 134 -15.70 1.55 -19.82
CA SER A 134 -16.88 2.39 -19.63
C SER A 134 -17.57 2.06 -18.29
N ILE A 135 -18.21 3.04 -17.66
CA ILE A 135 -19.00 2.80 -16.44
C ILE A 135 -20.07 1.72 -16.65
N TYR A 136 -20.61 1.62 -17.87
CA TYR A 136 -21.59 0.58 -18.23
C TYR A 136 -21.00 -0.83 -18.24
N ASP A 137 -19.78 -0.98 -18.77
CA ASP A 137 -19.10 -2.29 -18.75
C ASP A 137 -18.73 -2.68 -17.32
N ILE A 138 -18.27 -1.74 -16.50
CA ILE A 138 -18.01 -1.99 -15.07
C ILE A 138 -19.30 -2.45 -14.38
N LYS A 139 -20.42 -1.75 -14.61
CA LYS A 139 -21.75 -2.14 -14.10
C LYS A 139 -22.12 -3.57 -14.55
N LYS A 140 -21.99 -3.87 -15.84
CA LYS A 140 -22.31 -5.18 -16.41
C LYS A 140 -21.46 -6.29 -15.78
N ASN A 141 -20.15 -6.07 -15.64
CA ASN A 141 -19.22 -7.09 -15.16
C ASN A 141 -19.26 -7.27 -13.64
N THR A 142 -19.59 -6.23 -12.89
CA THR A 142 -19.75 -6.32 -11.42
C THR A 142 -21.15 -6.69 -10.98
N GLY A 143 -22.16 -6.64 -11.87
CA GLY A 143 -23.57 -6.89 -11.54
C GLY A 143 -24.20 -5.84 -10.62
N ARG A 144 -23.58 -4.66 -10.48
CA ARG A 144 -24.01 -3.61 -9.52
C ARG A 144 -24.87 -2.54 -10.19
N ALA A 145 -25.67 -1.82 -9.42
CA ALA A 145 -26.46 -0.71 -9.94
C ALA A 145 -25.57 0.43 -10.49
N TYR A 146 -25.97 1.06 -11.60
CA TYR A 146 -25.18 2.10 -12.28
C TYR A 146 -24.78 3.25 -11.34
N ASN A 147 -25.75 3.80 -10.59
CA ASN A 147 -25.49 4.92 -9.67
C ASN A 147 -24.40 4.57 -8.63
N ARG A 148 -24.38 3.33 -8.15
CA ARG A 148 -23.37 2.85 -7.20
C ARG A 148 -21.99 2.74 -7.84
N VAL A 149 -21.91 2.26 -9.08
CA VAL A 149 -20.65 2.22 -9.83
C VAL A 149 -20.15 3.63 -10.12
N HIS A 150 -21.04 4.55 -10.48
CA HIS A 150 -20.69 5.95 -10.71
C HIS A 150 -20.15 6.62 -9.43
N GLU A 151 -20.79 6.42 -8.28
CA GLU A 151 -20.29 6.86 -6.97
C GLU A 151 -18.91 6.29 -6.66
N ASP A 152 -18.71 5.00 -6.91
CA ASP A 152 -17.43 4.33 -6.65
C ASP A 152 -16.32 4.85 -7.57
N VAL A 153 -16.60 5.05 -8.86
CA VAL A 153 -15.66 5.68 -9.80
C VAL A 153 -15.29 7.09 -9.34
N SER A 154 -16.26 7.89 -8.90
CA SER A 154 -16.00 9.25 -8.39
C SER A 154 -15.13 9.22 -7.13
N LYS A 155 -15.32 8.25 -6.24
CA LYS A 155 -14.45 8.04 -5.07
C LYS A 155 -13.04 7.62 -5.46
N LEU A 156 -12.90 6.71 -6.42
CA LEU A 156 -11.59 6.27 -6.91
C LEU A 156 -10.82 7.41 -7.59
N GLU A 157 -11.53 8.28 -8.31
CA GLU A 157 -10.98 9.49 -8.93
C GLU A 157 -10.52 10.49 -7.88
N ALA A 158 -11.33 10.72 -6.83
CA ALA A 158 -10.93 11.55 -5.69
C ALA A 158 -9.73 11.00 -4.90
N LEU A 159 -9.48 9.69 -4.96
CA LEU A 159 -8.31 9.03 -4.38
C LEU A 159 -7.12 8.94 -5.36
N ASP A 160 -7.19 9.59 -6.52
CA ASP A 160 -6.16 9.59 -7.56
C ASP A 160 -5.73 8.20 -8.04
N LEU A 161 -6.65 7.23 -7.98
CA LEU A 161 -6.41 5.85 -8.41
C LEU A 161 -6.84 5.63 -9.87
N VAL A 162 -7.82 6.42 -10.33
CA VAL A 162 -8.34 6.35 -11.70
C VAL A 162 -8.50 7.77 -12.26
N SER A 163 -8.50 7.87 -13.58
CA SER A 163 -8.88 9.07 -14.32
C SER A 163 -10.11 8.80 -15.16
N THR A 164 -10.98 9.80 -15.32
CA THR A 164 -12.13 9.68 -16.20
C THR A 164 -12.01 10.62 -17.39
N ASN A 165 -12.34 10.12 -18.57
CA ASN A 165 -12.33 10.87 -19.82
C ASN A 165 -13.66 10.69 -20.54
N LEU A 166 -14.12 11.74 -21.23
CA LEU A 166 -15.28 11.63 -22.12
C LEU A 166 -14.80 11.25 -23.51
N THR A 167 -15.36 10.18 -24.06
CA THR A 167 -15.08 9.72 -25.43
C THR A 167 -16.38 9.63 -26.20
N LYS A 168 -16.37 10.07 -27.46
CA LYS A 168 -17.52 9.88 -28.36
C LYS A 168 -17.49 8.48 -28.96
N VAL A 169 -18.53 7.70 -28.69
CA VAL A 169 -18.77 6.39 -29.31
C VAL A 169 -20.13 6.47 -29.98
N ASN A 170 -20.19 6.29 -31.31
CA ASN A 170 -21.42 6.35 -32.09
C ASN A 170 -22.26 7.63 -31.83
N ASN A 171 -21.63 8.81 -31.89
CA ASN A 171 -22.24 10.11 -31.59
C ASN A 171 -22.81 10.29 -30.17
N ARG A 172 -22.54 9.36 -29.24
CA ARG A 172 -22.88 9.48 -27.82
C ARG A 172 -21.62 9.66 -26.99
N GLU A 173 -21.68 10.53 -25.99
CA GLU A 173 -20.60 10.70 -25.04
C GLU A 173 -20.63 9.58 -24.00
N VAL A 174 -19.49 8.90 -23.85
CA VAL A 174 -19.31 7.80 -22.90
C VAL A 174 -18.16 8.16 -21.96
N LYS A 175 -18.42 8.07 -20.65
CA LYS A 175 -17.40 8.23 -19.62
C LYS A 175 -16.57 6.94 -19.54
N VAL A 176 -15.32 7.04 -19.97
CA VAL A 176 -14.30 5.99 -19.93
C VAL A 176 -13.43 6.21 -18.71
N VAL A 177 -13.19 5.14 -17.94
CA VAL A 177 -12.42 5.14 -16.71
C VAL A 177 -11.13 4.36 -16.94
N SER A 178 -9.97 4.94 -16.66
CA SER A 178 -8.66 4.29 -16.81
C SER A 178 -7.85 4.37 -15.52
N LEU A 179 -6.94 3.43 -15.31
CA LEU A 179 -5.99 3.49 -14.20
C LEU A 179 -5.09 4.72 -14.32
N LYS A 180 -4.84 5.38 -13.20
CA LYS A 180 -3.86 6.44 -13.10
C LYS A 180 -2.55 5.87 -12.56
N PHE A 181 -1.62 5.59 -13.46
CA PHE A 181 -0.24 5.30 -13.09
C PHE A 181 0.46 6.65 -12.87
N ALA A 182 0.55 7.11 -11.61
CA ALA A 182 1.47 8.19 -11.26
C ALA A 182 2.81 7.59 -10.85
#